data_AF-Q9XXG8-F1
#
_entry.id   AF-Q9XXG8-F1
#
_cell.length_a   1.000
_cell.length_b   1.000
_cell.length_c   1.000
_cell.angle_alpha   90.00
_cell.angle_beta   90.00
_cell.angle_gamma   90.00
#
_symmetry.space_group_name_H-M   'P 1'
#
loop_
_entity.id
_entity.type
_entity.pdbx_description
1 polymer ?
#
loop_
_entity_poly.entity_id
_entity_poly.type
_entity_poly.pdbx_seq_one_letter_code
_entity_poly.pdbx_strand_id
1 'polypeptide(L)'
;MTSHGPHSVEELKYVPAEYHDHVVTSTIHQSEMHSGYHRDVYVTFNLSTCNKIIRMDLHQDEAFDQLHRKAREMISASQFKMFDGSHAHATPEITNSSQVMSLVKISPIYRFPYLIINLEPCHSHIHPTHPIVRCDSCYTTITGHRFKCTICTDYDICSSCEARNAHAQHTMLRIAA
;
A
#
# COMPACT_ATOMS: atom_id res chain seq x y z
N MET A 1 18.53 7.41 33.56
CA MET A 1 18.70 6.58 32.35
C MET A 1 17.64 5.50 32.38
N THR A 2 16.48 5.70 31.76
CA THR A 2 15.47 4.65 31.66
C THR A 2 16.01 3.59 30.69
N SER A 3 16.39 2.43 31.20
CA SER A 3 16.83 1.30 30.40
C SER A 3 15.63 0.78 29.61
N HIS A 4 15.53 1.17 28.35
CA HIS A 4 14.51 0.70 27.43
C HIS A 4 14.82 -0.76 27.09
N GLY A 5 14.03 -1.70 27.62
CA GLY A 5 14.17 -3.12 27.29
C GLY A 5 13.88 -3.40 25.80
N PRO A 6 14.26 -4.57 25.25
CA PRO A 6 14.11 -4.88 23.82
C PRO A 6 12.67 -4.69 23.31
N HIS A 7 11.66 -5.07 24.12
CA HIS A 7 10.25 -4.89 23.77
C HIS A 7 9.85 -3.41 23.60
N SER A 8 10.46 -2.50 24.36
CA SER A 8 10.19 -1.07 24.27
C SER A 8 10.79 -0.44 23.01
N VAL A 9 11.87 -1.00 22.47
CA VAL A 9 12.41 -0.58 21.17
C VAL A 9 11.52 -1.10 20.04
N GLU A 10 10.93 -2.29 20.20
CA GLU A 10 10.11 -2.91 19.17
C GLU A 10 8.78 -2.17 18.93
N GLU A 11 8.15 -1.58 19.95
CA GLU A 11 6.92 -0.80 19.74
C GLU A 11 7.14 0.47 18.90
N LEU A 12 8.30 1.11 19.05
CA LEU A 12 8.62 2.35 18.31
C LEU A 12 8.69 2.14 16.78
N LYS A 13 8.75 0.89 16.30
CA LYS A 13 8.65 0.58 14.86
C LYS A 13 7.31 0.97 14.24
N TYR A 14 6.28 1.22 15.04
CA TYR A 14 4.96 1.68 14.57
C TYR A 14 4.80 3.19 14.61
N VAL A 15 5.82 3.93 15.04
CA VAL A 15 5.79 5.38 15.23
C VAL A 15 6.84 6.01 14.30
N PRO A 16 6.53 7.08 13.56
CA PRO A 16 7.54 7.81 12.81
C PRO A 16 8.64 8.33 13.75
N ALA A 17 9.90 8.30 13.31
CA ALA A 17 11.05 8.60 14.16
C ALA A 17 10.96 9.98 14.83
N GLU A 18 10.39 10.98 14.14
CA GLU A 18 10.18 12.32 14.68
C GLU A 18 9.22 12.39 15.89
N TYR A 19 8.43 11.34 16.15
CA TYR A 19 7.50 11.27 17.29
C TYR A 19 7.98 10.34 18.42
N HIS A 20 9.16 9.70 18.31
CA HIS A 20 9.65 8.75 19.32
C HIS A 20 9.80 9.38 20.72
N ASP A 21 10.39 10.58 20.80
CA ASP A 21 10.54 11.28 22.08
C ASP A 21 9.19 11.67 22.70
N HIS A 22 8.25 12.15 21.86
CA HIS A 22 6.90 12.48 22.28
C HIS A 22 6.17 11.27 22.88
N VAL A 23 6.18 10.10 22.21
CA VAL A 23 5.45 8.94 22.74
C VAL A 23 6.07 8.42 24.04
N VAL A 24 7.40 8.44 24.18
CA VAL A 24 8.10 8.00 25.39
C VAL A 24 7.79 8.93 26.57
N THR A 25 7.70 10.24 26.33
CA THR A 25 7.45 11.25 27.37
C THR A 25 5.98 11.39 27.75
N SER A 26 5.05 11.22 26.80
CA SER A 26 3.60 11.27 27.06
C SER A 26 3.09 10.07 27.87
N THR A 27 3.71 8.89 27.75
CA THR A 27 3.38 7.72 28.61
C THR A 27 3.53 8.02 30.10
N ILE A 28 4.39 8.98 30.47
CA ILE A 28 4.65 9.38 31.86
C ILE A 28 3.50 10.25 32.42
N HIS A 29 2.70 10.89 31.56
CA HIS A 29 1.66 11.86 31.92
C HIS A 29 0.27 11.37 31.44
N GLN A 30 -0.21 10.23 31.93
CA GLN A 30 -1.49 9.63 31.52
C GLN A 30 -2.70 10.45 31.99
N SER A 31 -3.17 11.40 31.17
CA SER A 31 -4.53 11.92 31.22
C SER A 31 -4.86 12.70 29.94
N GLU A 32 -4.91 12.05 28.78
CA GLU A 32 -5.38 12.73 27.57
C GLU A 32 -6.79 12.28 27.21
N MET A 33 -7.69 13.26 27.31
CA MET A 33 -9.10 13.17 26.98
C MET A 33 -9.22 12.94 25.47
N HIS A 34 -9.63 11.74 25.07
CA HIS A 34 -10.14 11.54 23.73
C HIS A 34 -11.38 12.41 23.55
N SER A 35 -11.37 13.31 22.57
CA SER A 35 -12.63 13.73 21.96
C SER A 35 -13.29 12.44 21.48
N GLY A 36 -14.49 12.10 21.99
CA GLY A 36 -15.06 10.75 21.88
C GLY A 36 -15.18 10.21 20.44
N TYR A 37 -15.02 11.07 19.45
CA TYR A 37 -15.13 10.78 18.03
C TYR A 37 -13.80 10.79 17.27
N HIS A 38 -12.72 11.32 17.84
CA HIS A 38 -11.41 11.44 17.18
C HIS A 38 -10.34 10.63 17.92
N ARG A 39 -9.47 9.99 17.15
CA ARG A 39 -8.27 9.32 17.68
C ARG A 39 -7.08 9.68 16.83
N ASP A 40 -6.05 10.23 17.48
CA ASP A 40 -4.75 10.41 16.89
C ASP A 40 -4.02 9.06 16.85
N VAL A 41 -3.84 8.47 15.67
CA VAL A 41 -3.35 7.10 15.46
C VAL A 41 -2.09 7.11 14.58
N TYR A 42 -1.10 6.30 14.95
CA TYR A 42 0.02 5.98 14.06
C TYR A 42 -0.34 4.84 13.11
N VAL A 43 -0.49 5.15 11.83
CA VAL A 43 -0.92 4.22 10.79
C VAL A 43 0.27 3.75 9.98
N THR A 44 0.47 2.44 9.89
CA THR A 44 1.42 1.79 8.99
C THR A 44 0.68 1.30 7.74
N PHE A 45 0.97 1.86 6.58
CA PHE A 45 0.54 1.35 5.28
C PHE A 45 1.62 0.43 4.71
N ASN A 46 1.31 -0.85 4.52
CA ASN A 46 2.18 -1.81 3.87
C ASN A 46 1.77 -2.00 2.41
N LEU A 47 2.69 -1.75 1.49
CA LEU A 47 2.62 -2.15 0.09
C LEU A 47 3.64 -3.29 -0.13
N SER A 48 3.58 -3.95 -1.29
CA SER A 48 4.50 -5.05 -1.62
C SER A 48 5.98 -4.67 -1.61
N THR A 49 6.31 -3.42 -1.94
CA THR A 49 7.70 -2.94 -2.08
C THR A 49 8.12 -1.93 -1.02
N CYS A 50 7.19 -1.39 -0.24
CA CYS A 50 7.49 -0.40 0.78
C CYS A 50 6.41 -0.38 1.86
N ASN A 51 6.79 0.01 3.06
CA ASN A 51 5.84 0.42 4.08
C ASN A 51 6.04 1.91 4.41
N LYS A 52 4.97 2.58 4.81
CA LYS A 52 5.00 3.97 5.25
C LYS A 52 4.23 4.11 6.55
N ILE A 53 4.87 4.72 7.53
CA ILE A 53 4.27 5.02 8.83
C ILE A 53 3.97 6.52 8.87
N ILE A 54 2.76 6.89 9.25
CA ILE A 54 2.33 8.28 9.41
C ILE A 54 1.44 8.44 10.63
N ARG A 55 1.37 9.64 11.18
CA ARG A 55 0.39 10.04 12.19
C ARG A 55 -0.88 10.56 11.49
N MET A 56 -2.06 10.14 11.94
CA MET A 56 -3.36 10.56 11.41
C MET A 56 -4.35 10.79 12.54
N ASP A 57 -5.15 11.86 12.45
CA ASP A 57 -6.33 12.02 13.30
C ASP A 57 -7.55 11.37 12.62
N LEU A 58 -7.96 10.21 13.13
CA LEU A 58 -9.06 9.41 12.60
C LEU A 58 -10.37 9.78 13.28
N HIS A 59 -11.36 10.18 12.48
CA HIS A 59 -12.73 10.44 12.93
C HIS A 59 -13.56 9.16 12.85
N GLN A 60 -14.39 8.90 13.86
CA GLN A 60 -15.19 7.66 14.02
C GLN A 60 -15.99 7.28 12.76
N ASP A 61 -16.57 8.27 12.09
CA ASP A 61 -17.43 8.06 10.92
C ASP A 61 -16.68 8.21 9.59
N GLU A 62 -15.51 8.85 9.57
CA GLU A 62 -14.76 9.16 8.33
C GLU A 62 -13.43 8.41 8.22
N ALA A 63 -13.07 7.59 9.21
CA ALA A 63 -11.78 6.92 9.28
C ALA A 63 -11.43 6.15 8.00
N PHE A 64 -12.42 5.49 7.36
CA PHE A 64 -12.20 4.79 6.10
C PHE A 64 -11.83 5.74 4.96
N ASP A 65 -12.56 6.84 4.78
CA ASP A 65 -12.30 7.82 3.72
C ASP A 65 -10.97 8.54 3.95
N GLN A 66 -10.64 8.82 5.21
CA GLN A 66 -9.35 9.40 5.59
C GLN A 66 -8.19 8.46 5.23
N LEU A 67 -8.28 7.17 5.57
CA LEU A 67 -7.28 6.16 5.19
C LEU A 67 -7.20 6.00 3.68
N HIS A 68 -8.35 5.88 2.99
CA HIS A 68 -8.41 5.69 1.54
C HIS A 68 -7.77 6.85 0.78
N ARG A 69 -8.07 8.09 1.18
CA ARG A 69 -7.46 9.30 0.61
C ARG A 69 -5.94 9.28 0.80
N LYS A 70 -5.48 8.89 1.98
CA LYS A 70 -4.06 8.85 2.30
C LYS A 70 -3.32 7.71 1.58
N ALA A 71 -3.97 6.55 1.44
CA ALA A 71 -3.48 5.43 0.65
C ALA A 71 -3.32 5.81 -0.83
N ARG A 72 -4.27 6.58 -1.41
CA ARG A 72 -4.17 7.10 -2.80
C ARG A 72 -2.96 7.99 -3.07
N GLU A 73 -2.44 8.67 -2.05
CA GLU A 73 -1.20 9.44 -2.18
C GLU A 73 0.04 8.52 -2.28
N MET A 74 -0.06 7.27 -1.82
CA MET A 74 1.06 6.32 -1.71
C MET A 74 1.06 5.24 -2.79
N ILE A 75 -0.12 4.80 -3.24
CA ILE A 75 -0.28 3.73 -4.23
C ILE A 75 -0.47 4.31 -5.64
N SER A 76 0.29 3.82 -6.61
CA SER A 76 0.17 4.25 -8.02
C SER A 76 -0.96 3.55 -8.78
N ALA A 77 -1.55 2.49 -8.21
CA ALA A 77 -2.64 1.75 -8.83
C ALA A 77 -3.94 2.57 -8.85
N SER A 78 -4.71 2.47 -9.95
CA SER A 78 -6.00 3.15 -10.09
C SER A 78 -7.06 2.65 -9.11
N GLN A 79 -6.97 1.38 -8.71
CA GLN A 79 -7.83 0.74 -7.72
C GLN A 79 -6.99 -0.12 -6.79
N PHE A 80 -7.39 -0.17 -5.51
CA PHE A 80 -6.75 -0.97 -4.48
C PHE A 80 -7.76 -1.34 -3.40
N LYS A 81 -7.39 -2.32 -2.58
CA LYS A 81 -8.14 -2.82 -1.44
C LYS A 81 -7.33 -2.64 -0.16
N MET A 82 -8.02 -2.51 0.96
CA MET A 82 -7.40 -2.34 2.28
C MET A 82 -7.73 -3.54 3.17
N PHE A 83 -6.71 -4.08 3.83
CA PHE A 83 -6.82 -5.24 4.73
C PHE A 83 -6.13 -4.95 6.06
N ASP A 84 -6.51 -5.67 7.10
CA ASP A 84 -5.83 -5.57 8.40
C ASP A 84 -4.45 -6.23 8.31
N GLY A 85 -3.39 -5.43 8.43
CA GLY A 85 -2.01 -5.90 8.40
C GLY A 85 -1.51 -6.46 9.73
N SER A 86 -2.37 -6.54 10.75
CA SER A 86 -1.99 -7.04 12.07
C SER A 86 -2.09 -8.57 12.21
N HIS A 87 -2.70 -9.25 11.26
CA HIS A 87 -2.87 -10.70 11.28
C HIS A 87 -1.97 -11.37 10.22
N ALA A 88 -1.41 -12.53 10.56
CA ALA A 88 -0.61 -13.33 9.63
C ALA A 88 -1.47 -14.03 8.56
N HIS A 89 -2.78 -14.13 8.79
CA HIS A 89 -3.74 -14.79 7.91
C HIS A 89 -4.51 -13.76 7.07
N ALA A 90 -5.04 -14.21 5.94
CA ALA A 90 -5.92 -13.40 5.11
C ALA A 90 -7.12 -12.90 5.92
N THR A 91 -7.30 -11.58 5.96
CA THR A 91 -8.44 -10.92 6.60
C THR A 91 -9.46 -10.49 5.55
N PRO A 92 -10.73 -10.31 5.92
CA PRO A 92 -11.69 -9.64 5.05
C PRO A 92 -11.22 -8.23 4.65
N GLU A 93 -11.68 -7.76 3.49
CA GLU A 93 -11.49 -6.39 3.05
C GLU A 93 -12.15 -5.42 4.03
N ILE A 94 -11.44 -4.36 4.39
CA ILE A 94 -11.98 -3.24 5.17
C ILE A 94 -12.82 -2.39 4.21
N THR A 95 -14.05 -2.07 4.63
CA THR A 95 -15.05 -1.42 3.77
C THR A 95 -15.76 -0.24 4.41
N ASN A 96 -15.54 0.03 5.70
CA ASN A 96 -16.20 1.12 6.41
C ASN A 96 -15.40 1.59 7.64
N SER A 97 -15.73 2.78 8.13
CA SER A 97 -15.05 3.44 9.26
C SER A 97 -15.19 2.66 10.57
N SER A 98 -16.31 1.97 10.81
CA SER A 98 -16.48 1.15 12.02
C SER A 98 -15.48 -0.01 12.07
N GLN A 99 -15.22 -0.66 10.94
CA GLN A 99 -14.16 -1.68 10.83
C GLN A 99 -12.78 -1.07 11.09
N VAL A 100 -12.47 0.09 10.50
CA VAL A 100 -11.19 0.78 10.74
C VAL A 100 -10.98 1.06 12.22
N MET A 101 -11.96 1.67 12.89
CA MET A 101 -11.85 2.04 14.29
C MET A 101 -11.74 0.84 15.22
N SER A 102 -12.38 -0.28 14.88
CA SER A 102 -12.26 -1.57 15.61
C SER A 102 -10.86 -2.18 15.53
N LEU A 103 -10.11 -1.89 14.46
CA LEU A 103 -8.76 -2.41 14.24
C LEU A 103 -7.66 -1.59 14.92
N VAL A 104 -7.96 -0.39 15.42
CA VAL A 104 -7.00 0.44 16.14
C VAL A 104 -6.61 -0.25 17.46
N LYS A 105 -5.33 -0.56 17.60
CA LYS A 105 -4.74 -1.20 18.78
C LYS A 105 -4.02 -0.18 19.64
N ILE A 106 -3.84 -0.49 20.92
CA ILE A 106 -3.03 0.32 21.84
C ILE A 106 -1.74 -0.42 22.13
N SER A 107 -0.60 0.26 22.02
CA SER A 107 0.71 -0.31 22.32
C SER A 107 0.82 -0.68 23.81
N PRO A 108 1.31 -1.88 24.17
CA PRO A 108 1.38 -2.31 25.57
C PRO A 108 2.21 -1.41 26.48
N ILE A 109 3.38 -0.94 26.03
CA ILE A 109 4.36 -0.22 26.85
C ILE A 109 4.05 1.28 26.83
N TYR A 110 3.97 1.90 25.66
CA TYR A 110 3.82 3.36 25.57
C TYR A 110 2.38 3.85 25.49
N ARG A 111 1.40 2.93 25.37
CA ARG A 111 -0.04 3.23 25.33
C ARG A 111 -0.46 4.17 24.19
N PHE A 112 0.30 4.26 23.11
CA PHE A 112 -0.14 4.99 21.93
C PHE A 112 -1.04 4.11 21.04
N PRO A 113 -2.03 4.69 20.35
CA PRO A 113 -2.82 3.97 19.38
C PRO A 113 -2.07 3.79 18.05
N TYR A 114 -2.19 2.61 17.46
CA TYR A 114 -1.60 2.28 16.16
C TYR A 114 -2.53 1.40 15.33
N LEU A 115 -2.35 1.44 14.02
CA LEU A 115 -3.10 0.66 13.06
C LEU A 115 -2.17 0.20 11.93
N ILE A 116 -2.32 -1.03 11.46
CA ILE A 116 -1.53 -1.60 10.36
C ILE A 116 -2.49 -1.96 9.24
N ILE A 117 -2.27 -1.39 8.06
CA ILE A 117 -3.10 -1.59 6.87
C ILE A 117 -2.24 -2.16 5.76
N ASN A 118 -2.64 -3.30 5.21
CA ASN A 118 -2.07 -3.81 3.97
C ASN A 118 -2.88 -3.24 2.80
N LEU A 119 -2.18 -2.63 1.84
CA LEU A 119 -2.74 -2.14 0.60
C LEU A 119 -2.42 -3.14 -0.51
N GLU A 120 -3.45 -3.67 -1.15
CA GLU A 120 -3.28 -4.51 -2.33
C GLU A 120 -3.79 -3.76 -3.56
N PRO A 121 -2.94 -3.51 -4.56
CA PRO A 121 -3.41 -3.10 -5.87
C PRO A 121 -4.45 -4.11 -6.35
N CYS A 122 -5.64 -3.61 -6.73
CA CYS A 122 -6.52 -4.44 -7.52
C CYS A 122 -5.77 -4.64 -8.83
N HIS A 123 -5.29 -5.85 -9.06
CA HIS A 123 -4.91 -6.25 -10.40
C HIS A 123 -6.23 -6.24 -11.16
N SER A 124 -6.63 -5.08 -11.66
CA SER A 124 -7.42 -5.06 -12.86
C SER A 124 -6.59 -5.94 -13.79
N HIS A 125 -7.15 -7.10 -14.12
CA HIS A 125 -6.93 -7.62 -15.45
C HIS A 125 -6.98 -6.37 -16.32
N ILE A 126 -5.84 -5.97 -16.88
CA ILE A 126 -5.84 -5.00 -17.95
C ILE A 126 -6.59 -5.77 -19.03
N HIS A 127 -7.92 -5.75 -18.94
CA HIS A 127 -8.79 -5.86 -20.09
C HIS A 127 -8.32 -4.66 -20.88
N PRO A 128 -7.55 -4.86 -21.96
CA PRO A 128 -7.00 -3.74 -22.68
C PRO A 128 -8.22 -2.97 -23.18
N THR A 129 -8.51 -1.84 -22.55
CA THR A 129 -9.40 -0.82 -23.10
C THR A 129 -8.67 -0.22 -24.29
N HIS A 130 -8.44 -1.01 -25.34
CA HIS A 130 -7.51 -0.77 -26.45
C HIS A 130 -6.50 0.36 -26.17
N PRO A 131 -5.66 0.26 -25.10
CA PRO A 131 -4.69 1.31 -24.88
C PRO A 131 -3.79 1.25 -26.11
N ILE A 132 -3.48 2.40 -26.68
CA ILE A 132 -2.44 2.56 -27.69
C ILE A 132 -1.21 1.81 -27.17
N VAL A 133 -1.01 0.55 -27.59
CA VAL A 133 0.06 -0.30 -27.07
C VAL A 133 1.33 0.22 -27.69
N ARG A 134 2.33 0.52 -26.88
CA ARG A 134 3.65 0.92 -27.39
C ARG A 134 4.54 -0.30 -27.46
N CYS A 135 5.38 -0.34 -28.48
CA CYS A 135 6.44 -1.32 -28.58
C CYS A 135 7.52 -1.00 -27.55
N ASP A 136 7.89 -1.91 -26.67
CA ASP A 136 8.95 -1.70 -25.67
C ASP A 136 10.35 -1.58 -26.29
N SER A 137 10.53 -2.03 -27.53
CA SER A 137 11.80 -1.94 -28.24
C SER A 137 12.00 -0.61 -28.97
N CYS A 138 10.95 -0.02 -29.57
CA CYS A 138 11.07 1.22 -30.34
C CYS A 138 10.23 2.38 -29.80
N TYR A 139 9.47 2.16 -28.72
CA TYR A 139 8.62 3.13 -28.03
C TYR A 139 7.53 3.80 -28.89
N THR A 140 7.33 3.32 -30.12
CA THR A 140 6.24 3.76 -31.00
C THR A 140 4.96 2.98 -30.71
N THR A 141 3.82 3.58 -31.02
CA THR A 141 2.55 2.87 -31.10
C THR A 141 2.66 1.65 -32.02
N ILE A 142 2.20 0.49 -31.55
CA ILE A 142 2.09 -0.72 -32.36
C ILE A 142 0.91 -0.54 -33.31
N THR A 143 1.21 -0.55 -34.60
CA THR A 143 0.22 -0.64 -35.68
C THR A 143 0.29 -2.04 -36.30
N GLY A 144 -0.85 -2.67 -36.57
CA GLY A 144 -0.92 -4.04 -37.07
C GLY A 144 -0.76 -5.10 -35.97
N HIS A 145 0.06 -6.12 -36.20
CA HIS A 145 0.21 -7.24 -35.25
C HIS A 145 1.02 -6.84 -34.01
N ARG A 146 0.45 -7.16 -32.86
CA ARG A 146 1.08 -7.03 -31.54
C ARG A 146 1.68 -8.38 -31.14
N PHE A 147 2.91 -8.37 -30.66
CA PHE A 147 3.59 -9.56 -30.17
C PHE A 147 3.87 -9.41 -28.69
N LYS A 148 3.30 -10.28 -27.85
CA LYS A 148 3.48 -10.26 -26.39
C LYS A 148 4.44 -11.36 -25.95
N CYS A 149 5.37 -11.03 -25.06
CA CYS A 149 6.23 -12.02 -24.44
C CYS A 149 5.45 -12.91 -23.47
N THR A 150 5.72 -14.22 -23.50
CA THR A 150 5.09 -15.20 -22.59
C THR A 150 5.78 -15.31 -21.23
N ILE A 151 6.99 -14.77 -21.10
CA ILE A 151 7.84 -14.91 -19.92
C ILE A 151 7.93 -13.59 -19.15
N CYS A 152 8.12 -12.47 -19.86
CA CYS A 152 8.21 -11.15 -19.25
C CYS A 152 6.83 -10.56 -18.97
N THR A 153 6.67 -10.01 -17.78
CA THR A 153 5.50 -9.20 -17.42
C THR A 153 5.44 -7.95 -18.31
N ASP A 154 4.34 -7.80 -19.03
CA ASP A 154 4.01 -6.61 -19.82
C ASP A 154 5.04 -6.17 -20.88
N TYR A 155 5.60 -7.13 -21.63
CA TYR A 155 6.51 -6.83 -22.74
C TYR A 155 5.84 -7.08 -24.10
N ASP A 156 5.70 -6.03 -24.91
CA ASP A 156 5.04 -6.02 -26.21
C ASP A 156 5.89 -5.38 -27.31
N ILE A 157 5.96 -6.01 -28.48
CA ILE A 157 6.69 -5.48 -29.65
C ILE A 157 5.82 -5.45 -30.91
N CYS A 158 6.15 -4.54 -31.83
CA CYS A 158 5.52 -4.46 -33.15
C CYS A 158 6.16 -5.45 -34.14
N SER A 159 5.46 -5.71 -35.26
CA SER A 159 5.98 -6.55 -36.36
C SER A 159 7.39 -6.16 -36.82
N SER A 160 7.72 -4.87 -36.89
CA SER A 160 9.05 -4.41 -37.33
C SER A 160 10.16 -4.76 -36.34
N CYS A 161 9.85 -4.82 -35.04
CA CYS A 161 10.81 -5.21 -34.02
C CYS A 161 10.92 -6.73 -33.91
N GLU A 162 9.80 -7.44 -34.06
CA GLU A 162 9.77 -8.89 -34.12
C GLU A 162 10.59 -9.42 -35.31
N ALA A 163 10.43 -8.84 -36.50
CA ALA A 163 11.21 -9.21 -37.69
C ALA A 163 12.73 -8.96 -37.55
N ARG A 164 13.14 -8.10 -36.61
CA ARG A 164 14.57 -7.89 -36.27
C ARG A 164 15.06 -8.79 -35.15
N ASN A 165 14.27 -9.78 -34.72
CA ASN A 165 14.55 -10.63 -33.57
C ASN A 165 14.75 -9.82 -32.27
N ALA A 166 14.03 -8.70 -32.10
CA ALA A 166 14.02 -8.01 -30.82
C ALA A 166 13.40 -8.94 -29.77
N HIS A 167 14.10 -9.13 -28.65
CA HIS A 167 13.67 -10.00 -27.55
C HIS A 167 13.62 -11.50 -27.88
N ALA A 168 14.51 -11.98 -28.75
CA ALA A 168 14.56 -13.37 -29.21
C ALA A 168 14.83 -14.45 -28.12
N GLN A 169 15.21 -14.05 -26.90
CA GLN A 169 15.43 -15.00 -25.80
C GLN A 169 14.13 -15.63 -25.26
N HIS A 170 12.96 -15.06 -25.60
CA HIS A 170 11.67 -15.54 -25.11
C HIS A 170 10.68 -15.78 -26.24
N THR A 171 9.75 -16.70 -26.00
CA THR A 171 8.66 -17.00 -26.94
C THR A 171 7.66 -15.85 -26.96
N MET A 172 7.33 -15.39 -28.18
CA MET A 172 6.38 -14.33 -28.44
C MET A 172 5.06 -14.89 -28.97
N LEU A 173 3.93 -14.44 -28.40
CA LEU A 173 2.59 -14.72 -28.91
C LEU A 173 2.14 -13.58 -29.81
N ARG A 174 1.73 -13.93 -31.03
CA ARG A 174 1.07 -12.99 -31.94
C ARG A 174 -0.39 -12.80 -31.52
N ILE A 175 -0.72 -11.59 -31.13
CA ILE A 175 -2.08 -11.15 -30.82
C ILE A 175 -2.65 -10.53 -32.10
N ALA A 176 -3.70 -11.15 -32.66
CA ALA A 176 -4.50 -10.53 -33.70
C ALA A 176 -5.33 -9.41 -33.04
N ALA A 177 -5.30 -8.21 -33.63
CA ALA A 177 -6.13 -7.09 -33.20
C ALA A 177 -7.61 -7.37 -33.49
#